data_AF-A0A8J2VIL6-F1
#
_entry.id   AF-A0A8J2VIL6-F1
#
_cell.length_a   1.000
_cell.length_b   1.000
_cell.length_c   1.000
_cell.angle_alpha   90.00
_cell.angle_beta   90.00
_cell.angle_gamma   90.00
#
_symmetry.space_group_name_H-M   'P 1'
#
loop_
_entity.id
_entity.type
_entity.pdbx_description
1 polymer ?
#
loop_
_entity_poly.entity_id
_entity_poly.type
_entity_poly.pdbx_seq_one_letter_code
_entity_poly.pdbx_strand_id
1 'polypeptide(L)'
;MENKIDMLEKLLVGDEGLLISLRFGDGLNKNNLEKVFNILETLAEEWSDEHCIPKKAVDLFVDIYPVMVSACKLYDKKEEMEILNAADKIMDLIRECVRIR
;
A
#
# COMPACT_ATOMS: atom_id res chain seq x y z
N MET A 1 -10.61 19.18 2.98
CA MET A 1 -10.80 17.96 2.17
C MET A 1 -9.47 17.24 2.19
N GLU A 2 -9.40 16.04 2.76
CA GLU A 2 -8.15 15.29 2.91
C GLU A 2 -7.68 14.82 1.51
N ASN A 3 -6.40 14.99 1.18
CA ASN A 3 -5.86 14.53 -0.11
C ASN A 3 -5.76 12.99 -0.08
N LYS A 4 -5.94 12.32 -1.22
CA LYS A 4 -5.81 10.85 -1.35
C LYS A 4 -4.47 10.33 -0.85
N ILE A 5 -3.39 11.10 -0.98
CA ILE A 5 -2.08 10.73 -0.44
C ILE A 5 -2.08 10.73 1.10
N ASP A 6 -2.77 11.69 1.72
CA ASP A 6 -2.91 11.73 3.19
C ASP A 6 -3.80 10.57 3.68
N MET A 7 -4.86 10.25 2.92
CA MET A 7 -5.69 9.07 3.18
C MET A 7 -4.87 7.77 3.05
N LEU A 8 -4.03 7.66 2.02
CA LEU A 8 -3.14 6.51 1.80
C LEU A 8 -2.15 6.37 2.95
N GLU A 9 -1.50 7.46 3.35
CA GLU A 9 -0.60 7.49 4.52
C GLU A 9 -1.31 6.99 5.77
N LYS A 10 -2.50 7.53 6.08
CA LYS A 10 -3.29 7.10 7.24
C LYS A 10 -3.64 5.61 7.19
N LEU A 11 -4.03 5.10 6.03
CA LEU A 11 -4.35 3.68 5.84
C LEU A 11 -3.14 2.76 5.96
N LEU A 12 -1.93 3.25 5.69
CA LEU A 12 -0.71 2.46 5.76
C LEU A 12 -0.07 2.55 7.14
N VAL A 13 0.11 3.76 7.67
CA VAL A 13 0.98 4.03 8.83
C VAL A 13 0.28 4.75 9.99
N GLY A 14 -1.03 5.01 9.91
CA GLY A 14 -1.81 5.46 11.07
C GLY A 14 -1.90 4.39 12.16
N ASP A 15 -2.45 4.72 13.33
CA ASP A 15 -2.51 3.82 14.49
C ASP A 15 -3.17 2.46 14.19
N GLU A 16 -4.17 2.46 13.32
CA GLU A 16 -4.85 1.25 12.81
C GLU A 16 -4.45 0.91 11.36
N GLY A 17 -3.32 1.45 10.91
CA GLY A 17 -2.82 1.33 9.54
C GLY A 17 -2.35 -0.08 9.22
N LEU A 18 -2.47 -0.46 7.95
CA LEU A 18 -2.14 -1.78 7.43
C LEU A 18 -0.73 -2.24 7.85
N LEU A 19 0.28 -1.38 7.69
CA LEU A 19 1.66 -1.70 8.03
C LEU A 19 1.90 -1.77 9.54
N ILE A 20 1.11 -1.02 10.31
CA ILE A 20 1.16 -1.04 11.78
C ILE A 20 0.58 -2.35 12.30
N SER A 21 -0.63 -2.73 11.88
CA SER A 21 -1.25 -4.01 12.22
C SER A 21 -0.34 -5.20 11.90
N LEU A 22 0.31 -5.18 10.73
CA LEU A 22 1.23 -6.24 10.33
C LEU A 22 2.46 -6.35 11.26
N ARG A 23 3.01 -5.23 11.73
CA ARG A 23 4.17 -5.23 12.64
C ARG A 23 3.83 -5.68 14.05
N PHE A 24 2.59 -5.47 14.48
CA PHE A 24 2.13 -5.88 15.81
C PHE A 24 1.60 -7.32 15.87
N GLY A 25 1.45 -8.01 14.72
CA GLY A 25 0.92 -9.37 14.69
C GLY A 25 -0.61 -9.43 14.61
N ASP A 26 -1.30 -8.33 14.36
CA ASP A 26 -2.77 -8.23 14.36
C ASP A 26 -3.43 -8.77 13.06
N GLY A 27 -2.62 -9.36 12.18
CA GLY A 27 -3.03 -9.84 10.87
C GLY A 27 -3.19 -8.75 9.80
N LEU A 28 -3.57 -9.21 8.62
CA LEU A 28 -3.82 -8.36 7.45
C LEU A 28 -5.23 -7.77 7.54
N ASN A 29 -5.33 -6.46 7.83
CA ASN A 29 -6.61 -5.76 7.84
C ASN A 29 -7.18 -5.62 6.42
N LYS A 30 -8.09 -6.54 6.05
CA LYS A 30 -8.66 -6.64 4.69
C LYS A 30 -9.46 -5.40 4.28
N ASN A 31 -10.12 -4.73 5.22
CA ASN A 31 -10.87 -3.50 4.94
C ASN A 31 -9.93 -2.34 4.59
N ASN A 32 -8.80 -2.21 5.29
CA ASN A 32 -7.81 -1.18 4.97
C ASN A 32 -7.07 -1.53 3.68
N LEU A 33 -6.80 -2.81 3.44
CA LEU A 33 -6.19 -3.28 2.19
C LEU A 33 -7.05 -2.92 0.96
N GLU A 34 -8.36 -3.16 1.01
CA GLU A 34 -9.28 -2.80 -0.08
C GLU A 34 -9.28 -1.30 -0.34
N LYS A 35 -9.26 -0.47 0.71
CA LYS A 35 -9.16 0.99 0.56
C LYS A 35 -7.82 1.42 -0.04
N VAL A 36 -6.72 0.76 0.33
CA VAL A 36 -5.40 0.99 -0.28
C VAL A 36 -5.45 0.68 -1.77
N PHE A 37 -6.03 -0.45 -2.17
CA PHE A 37 -6.21 -0.77 -3.60
C PHE A 37 -6.99 0.29 -4.34
N ASN A 38 -8.17 0.67 -3.84
CA ASN A 38 -9.02 1.66 -4.49
C ASN A 38 -8.33 3.02 -4.66
N ILE A 39 -7.55 3.45 -3.64
CA ILE A 39 -6.80 4.70 -3.74
C ILE A 39 -5.70 4.60 -4.78
N LEU A 40 -4.93 3.51 -4.81
CA LEU A 40 -3.85 3.34 -5.80
C LEU A 40 -4.40 3.25 -7.23
N GLU A 41 -5.51 2.54 -7.44
CA GLU A 41 -6.22 2.51 -8.74
C GLU A 41 -6.63 3.91 -9.17
N THR A 42 -7.25 4.69 -8.27
CA THR A 42 -7.65 6.07 -8.58
C THR A 42 -6.46 6.98 -8.87
N LEU A 43 -5.37 6.84 -8.10
CA LEU A 43 -4.15 7.62 -8.33
C LEU A 43 -3.48 7.26 -9.66
N ALA A 44 -3.50 5.99 -10.05
CA ALA A 44 -2.99 5.55 -11.34
C ALA A 44 -3.78 6.15 -12.52
N GLU A 45 -5.10 6.26 -12.38
CA GLU A 45 -5.95 6.95 -13.37
C GLU A 45 -5.65 8.46 -13.41
N GLU A 46 -5.61 9.11 -12.25
CA GLU A 46 -5.37 10.57 -12.14
C GLU A 46 -3.99 10.98 -12.64
N TRP A 47 -2.98 10.14 -12.47
CA TRP A 47 -1.61 10.44 -12.90
C TRP A 47 -1.27 9.89 -14.28
N SER A 48 -2.22 9.27 -14.97
CA SER A 48 -1.94 8.62 -16.25
C SER A 48 -1.47 9.57 -17.36
N ASP A 49 -1.83 10.85 -17.28
CA ASP A 49 -1.43 11.92 -18.20
C ASP A 49 -0.48 12.94 -17.56
N GLU A 50 -0.02 12.68 -16.33
CA GLU A 50 0.85 13.58 -15.58
C GLU A 50 2.33 13.26 -15.82
N HIS A 51 3.17 14.29 -15.96
CA HIS A 51 4.62 14.13 -16.15
C HIS A 51 5.40 13.91 -14.85
N CYS A 52 4.75 14.08 -13.70
CA CYS A 52 5.35 13.90 -12.39
C CYS A 52 4.31 13.45 -11.37
N ILE A 53 4.77 12.70 -10.36
CA ILE A 53 3.95 12.33 -9.20
C ILE A 53 4.44 13.04 -7.94
N PRO A 54 3.57 13.25 -6.94
CA PRO A 54 3.96 13.92 -5.71
C PRO A 54 5.02 13.12 -4.95
N LYS A 55 6.07 13.81 -4.46
CA LYS A 55 7.17 13.20 -3.69
C LYS A 55 6.66 12.35 -2.51
N LYS A 56 5.67 12.84 -1.77
CA LYS A 56 5.07 12.14 -0.64
C LYS A 56 4.51 10.76 -1.01
N ALA A 57 3.96 10.61 -2.23
CA ALA A 57 3.49 9.31 -2.71
C ALA A 57 4.67 8.34 -2.92
N VAL A 58 5.77 8.83 -3.52
CA VAL A 58 6.99 8.03 -3.72
C VAL A 58 7.57 7.58 -2.38
N ASP A 59 7.64 8.49 -1.39
CA ASP A 59 8.11 8.19 -0.04
C ASP A 59 7.30 7.05 0.60
N LEU A 60 5.97 7.02 0.39
CA LEU A 60 5.13 5.90 0.85
C LEU A 60 5.38 4.62 0.05
N PHE A 61 5.49 4.71 -1.28
CA PHE A 61 5.60 3.55 -2.17
C PHE A 61 6.83 2.69 -1.89
N VAL A 62 7.97 3.32 -1.62
CA VAL A 62 9.23 2.60 -1.38
C VAL A 62 9.23 1.78 -0.08
N ASP A 63 8.39 2.15 0.88
CA ASP A 63 8.35 1.52 2.20
C ASP A 63 7.39 0.33 2.28
N ILE A 64 6.33 0.29 1.46
CA ILE A 64 5.26 -0.70 1.59
C ILE A 64 5.78 -2.13 1.46
N TYR A 65 6.45 -2.45 0.34
CA TYR A 65 6.85 -3.83 0.06
C TYR A 65 7.88 -4.37 1.07
N PRO A 66 8.99 -3.67 1.38
CA PRO A 66 9.94 -4.13 2.38
C PRO A 66 9.30 -4.38 3.75
N VAL A 67 8.38 -3.49 4.18
CA VAL A 67 7.70 -3.64 5.47
C VAL A 67 6.79 -4.88 5.45
N MET A 68 5.95 -5.06 4.43
CA MET A 68 5.07 -6.22 4.34
C MET A 68 5.84 -7.55 4.28
N VAL A 69 6.91 -7.62 3.49
CA VAL A 69 7.75 -8.82 3.37
C VAL A 69 8.50 -9.13 4.67
N SER A 70 8.94 -8.11 5.40
CA SER A 70 9.58 -8.32 6.70
C SER A 70 8.58 -8.83 7.75
N ALA A 71 7.38 -8.25 7.78
CA ALA A 71 6.34 -8.57 8.76
C ALA A 71 5.65 -9.91 8.49
N CYS A 72 5.57 -10.36 7.23
CA CYS A 72 4.87 -11.61 6.90
C CYS A 72 5.47 -12.84 7.62
N LYS A 73 6.74 -12.78 8.03
CA LYS A 73 7.43 -13.83 8.79
C LYS A 73 6.92 -14.00 10.23
N LEU A 74 6.10 -13.08 10.72
CA LEU A 74 5.44 -13.19 12.03
C LEU A 74 4.23 -14.13 12.01
N TYR A 75 3.74 -14.48 10.82
CA TYR A 75 2.48 -15.18 10.63
C TYR A 75 2.69 -16.63 10.19
N ASP A 76 1.62 -17.43 10.25
CA ASP A 76 1.67 -18.79 9.73
C ASP A 76 1.81 -18.80 8.19
N LYS A 77 2.13 -19.96 7.61
CA LYS A 77 2.37 -20.06 6.15
C LYS A 77 1.20 -19.59 5.29
N LYS A 78 -0.03 -19.76 5.74
CA LYS A 78 -1.22 -19.37 4.98
C LYS A 78 -1.34 -17.86 4.99
N GLU A 79 -1.27 -17.25 6.16
CA GLU A 79 -1.32 -15.80 6.33
C GLU A 79 -0.12 -15.11 5.68
N GLU A 80 1.08 -15.69 5.78
CA GLU A 80 2.29 -15.26 5.09
C GLU A 80 2.04 -15.16 3.58
N MET A 81 1.46 -16.20 2.97
CA MET A 81 1.09 -16.18 1.55
C MET A 81 0.03 -15.13 1.23
N GLU A 82 -0.98 -14.93 2.09
CA GLU A 82 -1.98 -13.86 1.92
C GLU A 82 -1.33 -12.46 1.92
N ILE A 83 -0.38 -12.21 2.82
CA ILE A 83 0.34 -10.94 2.94
C ILE A 83 1.25 -10.72 1.71
N LEU A 84 1.95 -11.76 1.25
CA LEU A 84 2.80 -11.66 0.06
C LEU A 84 1.98 -11.37 -1.20
N ASN A 85 0.86 -12.08 -1.40
CA ASN A 85 -0.04 -11.81 -2.53
C ASN A 85 -0.60 -10.38 -2.48
N ALA A 86 -0.92 -9.88 -1.28
CA ALA A 86 -1.36 -8.49 -1.10
C ALA A 86 -0.24 -7.50 -1.44
N ALA A 87 0.99 -7.76 -1.00
CA ALA A 87 2.15 -6.93 -1.30
C ALA A 87 2.44 -6.87 -2.81
N ASP A 88 2.38 -8.01 -3.50
CA ASP A 88 2.55 -8.09 -4.95
C ASP A 88 1.48 -7.28 -5.69
N LYS A 89 0.21 -7.42 -5.28
CA LYS A 89 -0.88 -6.63 -5.87
C LYS A 89 -0.72 -5.12 -5.62
N ILE A 90 -0.29 -4.70 -4.42
CA ILE A 90 0.01 -3.28 -4.16
C ILE A 90 1.13 -2.80 -5.11
N MET A 91 2.18 -3.60 -5.29
CA MET A 91 3.28 -3.24 -6.18
C MET A 91 2.85 -3.12 -7.64
N ASP A 92 1.94 -3.97 -8.12
CA ASP A 92 1.39 -3.84 -9.47
C ASP A 92 0.62 -2.52 -9.64
N LEU A 93 -0.19 -2.13 -8.65
CA LEU A 93 -0.91 -0.85 -8.70
C LEU A 93 0.03 0.37 -8.60
N ILE A 94 1.08 0.28 -7.77
CA ILE A 94 2.13 1.31 -7.70
C ILE A 94 2.85 1.45 -9.05
N ARG A 95 3.12 0.34 -9.74
CA ARG A 95 3.73 0.38 -11.08
C ARG A 95 2.85 1.12 -12.08
N GLU A 96 1.53 0.94 -12.03
CA GLU A 96 0.61 1.71 -12.87
C GLU A 96 0.61 3.20 -12.51
N CYS A 97 0.80 3.56 -11.23
CA CYS A 97 0.94 4.96 -10.81
C CYS A 97 2.21 5.66 -11.34
N VAL A 98 3.28 4.92 -11.60
CA VAL A 98 4.57 5.46 -12.06
C VAL A 98 4.88 5.17 -13.52
N ARG A 99 3.92 4.57 -14.23
CA ARG A 99 4.10 4.17 -15.61
C ARG A 99 4.16 5.40 -16.50
N ILE A 100 5.29 5.58 -17.18
CA ILE A 100 5.44 6.59 -18.25
C ILE A 100 4.67 6.09 -19.47
N ARG A 101 3.71 6.89 -19.94
CA ARG A 101 2.98 6.65 -21.21
C ARG A 101 3.60 7.41 -22.36
#